data_AF-A0A7V3UL99-F1
#
_entry.id   AF-A0A7V3UL99-F1
#
_cell.length_a   1.000
_cell.length_b   1.000
_cell.length_c   1.000
_cell.angle_alpha   90.00
_cell.angle_beta   90.00
_cell.angle_gamma   90.00
#
_symmetry.space_group_name_H-M   'P 1'
#
loop_
_entity.id
_entity.type
_entity.pdbx_description
1 polymer ?
#
loop_
_entity_poly.entity_id
_entity_poly.type
_entity_poly.pdbx_seq_one_letter_code
_entity_poly.pdbx_strand_id
1 'polypeptide(L)'
;MYAKTSNVSEDNIVDFQAYVKRKRLGGSTGEGLKSLKEKGEATGEELFELKQRVGSLESTVKKIQEKVDERKASPENIYRLIDDAAVGQQSDNTLLKARELLQIGLQHLEQALHEFPDEIEREAKLDLFFNNIRRLTLIPFKSRNFEDAITALLVALQGTVTEGYSREKIIALRNVTKVLMDNIFMSEEVLDKCIDKLEESGFDLSLPFKGIDFYDLL
;
A
#
# COMPACT_ATOMS: atom_id res chain seq x y z
N MET A 1 20.83 19.21 0.03
CA MET A 1 20.17 18.42 1.09
C MET A 1 20.00 17.00 0.57
N TYR A 2 20.79 16.04 1.05
CA TYR A 2 20.65 14.63 0.71
C TYR A 2 20.15 13.86 1.94
N ALA A 3 19.13 13.03 1.73
CA ALA A 3 18.49 12.22 2.75
C ALA A 3 19.42 11.08 3.19
N LYS A 4 19.50 10.87 4.51
CA LYS A 4 20.19 9.75 5.16
C LYS A 4 19.52 8.44 4.77
N THR A 5 20.23 7.57 4.07
CA THR A 5 19.92 6.14 4.00
C THR A 5 20.26 5.49 5.34
N SER A 6 19.36 4.66 5.84
CA SER A 6 19.49 3.90 7.07
C SER A 6 20.63 2.88 6.94
N ASN A 7 21.77 3.20 7.55
CA ASN A 7 22.87 2.26 7.78
C ASN A 7 22.39 1.12 8.69
N VAL A 8 22.21 -0.07 8.13
CA VAL A 8 22.36 -1.30 8.92
C VAL A 8 23.83 -1.34 9.31
N SER A 9 24.16 -1.01 10.57
CA SER A 9 25.53 -0.93 11.03
C SER A 9 26.26 -2.26 10.81
N GLU A 10 27.49 -2.19 10.30
CA GLU A 10 28.38 -3.35 10.11
C GLU A 10 28.53 -4.18 11.39
N ASP A 11 28.37 -3.55 12.56
CA ASP A 11 28.34 -4.18 13.88
C ASP A 11 27.29 -5.31 13.99
N ASN A 12 26.10 -5.14 13.39
CA ASN A 12 25.04 -6.16 13.44
C ASN A 12 25.37 -7.41 12.61
N ILE A 13 26.15 -7.25 11.53
CA ILE A 13 26.57 -8.35 10.67
C ILE A 13 27.73 -9.11 11.33
N VAL A 14 28.65 -8.39 11.97
CA VAL A 14 29.77 -8.98 12.71
C VAL A 14 29.27 -9.76 13.93
N ASP A 15 28.28 -9.25 14.68
CA ASP A 15 27.69 -9.96 15.82
C ASP A 15 26.95 -11.24 15.40
N PHE A 16 26.26 -11.22 14.26
CA PHE A 16 25.61 -12.40 13.72
C PHE A 16 26.63 -13.45 13.25
N GLN A 17 27.72 -13.04 12.59
CA GLN A 17 28.80 -13.94 12.19
C GLN A 17 29.54 -14.52 13.40
N ALA A 18 29.76 -13.74 14.46
CA ALA A 18 30.35 -14.19 15.71
C ALA A 18 29.43 -15.15 16.49
N TYR A 19 28.11 -14.94 16.43
CA TYR A 19 27.10 -15.85 16.97
C TYR A 19 27.10 -17.19 16.23
N VAL A 20 27.13 -17.18 14.90
CA VAL A 20 27.18 -18.39 14.06
C VAL A 20 28.50 -19.14 14.25
N LYS A 21 29.64 -18.43 14.39
CA LYS A 21 30.94 -19.03 14.67
C LYS A 21 31.01 -19.68 16.06
N ARG A 22 30.39 -19.08 17.07
CA ARG A 22 30.22 -19.67 18.41
C ARG A 22 29.34 -20.93 18.39
N LYS A 23 28.25 -20.93 17.60
CA LYS A 23 27.38 -22.10 17.38
C LYS A 23 28.05 -23.24 16.59
N ARG A 24 28.98 -22.94 15.68
CA ARG A 24 29.74 -23.95 14.92
C ARG A 24 30.92 -24.56 15.69
N LEU A 25 31.47 -23.83 16.68
CA LEU A 25 32.57 -24.31 17.53
C LEU A 25 32.09 -24.97 18.84
N GLY A 26 30.83 -24.77 19.23
CA GLY A 26 30.22 -25.39 20.40
C GLY A 26 29.26 -26.51 20.04
N GLY A 27 29.77 -27.74 20.00
CA GLY A 27 28.95 -28.95 20.09
C GLY A 27 28.60 -29.58 18.75
N SER A 28 29.46 -30.52 18.32
CA SER A 28 28.95 -31.62 17.50
C SER A 28 27.81 -32.28 18.30
N THR A 29 26.64 -32.39 17.68
CA THR A 29 25.42 -32.94 18.26
C THR A 29 25.57 -34.39 18.77
N GLY A 30 26.72 -35.03 18.55
CA GLY A 30 27.07 -36.35 19.08
C GLY A 30 27.61 -36.37 20.52
N GLU A 31 28.18 -35.28 21.04
CA GLU A 31 28.80 -35.28 22.38
C GLU A 31 27.80 -35.01 23.52
N GLY A 32 26.77 -34.18 23.29
CA GLY A 32 25.72 -33.91 24.28
C GLY A 32 24.79 -35.10 24.56
N LEU A 33 24.68 -36.06 23.63
CA LEU A 33 23.89 -37.27 23.81
C LEU A 33 24.60 -38.32 24.68
N LYS A 34 25.94 -38.32 24.72
CA LYS A 34 26.71 -39.20 25.61
C LYS A 34 26.60 -38.76 27.08
N SER A 35 26.58 -37.46 27.35
CA SER A 35 26.55 -36.92 28.72
C SER A 35 25.19 -37.05 29.41
N LEU A 36 24.09 -37.23 28.68
CA LEU A 36 22.75 -37.52 29.25
C LEU A 36 22.57 -38.99 29.64
N LYS A 37 23.31 -39.91 29.02
CA LYS A 37 23.29 -41.34 29.39
C LYS A 37 24.06 -41.60 30.69
N GLU A 38 25.05 -40.76 31.00
CA GLU A 38 25.88 -40.88 32.20
C GLU A 38 25.27 -40.22 33.45
N LYS A 39 24.24 -39.36 33.29
CA LYS A 39 23.62 -38.63 34.42
C LYS A 39 22.28 -39.17 34.92
N GLY A 40 21.82 -40.32 34.44
CA GLY A 40 20.81 -41.13 35.15
C GLY A 40 19.47 -40.46 35.48
N GLU A 41 19.00 -39.47 34.71
CA GLU A 41 17.76 -38.72 35.03
C GLU A 41 16.77 -38.57 33.87
N ALA A 42 17.01 -39.17 32.71
CA ALA A 42 16.02 -39.21 31.63
C ALA A 42 15.42 -40.61 31.51
N THR A 43 14.10 -40.72 31.67
CA THR A 43 13.38 -41.97 31.46
C THR A 43 13.48 -42.40 29.99
N GLY A 44 13.47 -43.71 29.72
CA GLY A 44 13.67 -44.25 28.36
C GLY A 44 12.69 -43.70 27.31
N GLU A 45 11.51 -43.24 27.75
CA GLU A 45 10.51 -42.58 26.91
C GLU A 45 10.92 -41.15 26.51
N GLU A 46 11.40 -40.33 27.44
CA GLU A 46 11.87 -38.96 27.14
C GLU A 46 13.03 -38.98 26.15
N LEU A 47 13.93 -39.96 26.28
CA LEU A 47 15.06 -40.17 25.38
C LEU A 47 14.63 -40.60 23.97
N PHE A 48 13.49 -41.30 23.86
CA PHE A 48 12.91 -41.72 22.59
C PHE A 48 12.19 -40.55 21.89
N GLU A 49 11.41 -39.76 22.63
CA GLU A 49 10.76 -38.56 22.12
C GLU A 49 11.76 -37.49 21.68
N LEU A 50 12.85 -37.31 22.45
CA LEU A 50 13.91 -36.38 22.08
C LEU A 50 14.58 -36.79 20.77
N LYS A 51 14.81 -38.10 20.55
CA LYS A 51 15.37 -38.61 19.29
C LYS A 51 14.43 -38.39 18.11
N GLN A 52 13.12 -38.58 18.27
CA GLN A 52 12.15 -38.27 17.22
C GLN A 52 12.12 -36.78 16.88
N ARG A 53 12.11 -35.90 17.90
CA ARG A 53 12.13 -34.45 17.69
C ARG A 53 13.40 -33.98 16.99
N VAL A 54 14.55 -34.54 17.36
CA VAL A 54 15.84 -34.25 16.69
C VAL A 54 15.81 -34.70 15.23
N GLY A 55 15.33 -35.91 14.91
CA GLY A 55 15.20 -36.36 13.52
C GLY A 55 14.25 -35.50 12.68
N SER A 56 13.15 -35.04 13.28
CA SER A 56 12.22 -34.10 12.63
C SER A 56 12.89 -32.75 12.34
N LEU A 57 13.68 -32.22 13.29
CA LEU A 57 14.43 -30.98 13.12
C LEU A 57 15.50 -31.10 12.04
N GLU A 58 16.25 -32.20 12.00
CA GLU A 58 17.25 -32.46 10.95
C GLU A 58 16.60 -32.49 9.56
N SER A 59 15.44 -33.13 9.41
CA SER A 59 14.70 -33.15 8.15
C SER A 59 14.20 -31.75 7.72
N THR A 60 13.82 -30.92 8.69
CA THR A 60 13.33 -29.56 8.46
C THR A 60 14.47 -28.63 8.04
N VAL A 61 15.63 -28.74 8.72
CA VAL A 61 16.83 -28.00 8.37
C VAL A 61 17.31 -28.38 6.96
N LYS A 62 17.26 -29.67 6.59
CA LYS A 62 17.61 -30.10 5.24
C LYS A 62 16.69 -29.51 4.17
N LYS A 63 15.38 -29.50 4.39
CA LYS A 63 14.41 -28.86 3.48
C LYS A 63 14.61 -27.34 3.39
N ILE A 64 14.97 -26.68 4.49
CA ILE A 64 15.29 -25.25 4.49
C ILE A 64 16.59 -25.01 3.72
N GLN A 65 17.60 -25.84 3.89
CA GLN A 65 18.88 -25.75 3.17
C GLN A 65 18.68 -25.92 1.66
N GLU A 66 17.87 -26.90 1.24
CA GLU A 66 17.50 -27.11 -0.17
C GLU A 66 16.76 -25.89 -0.73
N LYS A 67 15.79 -25.31 0.00
CA LYS A 67 15.11 -24.06 -0.41
C LYS A 67 16.01 -22.83 -0.45
N VAL A 68 17.04 -22.78 0.39
CA VAL A 68 18.02 -21.69 0.41
C VAL A 68 19.01 -21.82 -0.74
N ASP A 69 19.38 -23.05 -1.10
CA ASP A 69 20.26 -23.31 -2.24
C ASP A 69 19.53 -23.15 -3.58
N GLU A 70 18.21 -23.44 -3.67
CA GLU A 70 17.35 -23.05 -4.81
C GLU A 70 17.20 -21.53 -4.97
N ARG A 71 17.31 -20.78 -3.86
CA ARG A 71 17.31 -19.30 -3.86
C ARG A 71 18.69 -18.69 -4.15
N LYS A 72 19.76 -19.49 -4.17
CA LYS A 72 21.08 -19.01 -4.59
C LYS A 72 21.19 -19.00 -6.10
N ALA A 73 20.98 -17.81 -6.66
CA ALA A 73 21.62 -17.33 -7.88
C ALA A 73 21.37 -18.14 -9.17
N SER A 74 20.11 -18.25 -9.60
CA SER A 74 19.86 -18.23 -11.05
C SER A 74 19.75 -16.76 -11.49
N PRO A 75 20.33 -16.38 -12.65
CA PRO A 75 20.15 -15.04 -13.21
C PRO A 75 18.67 -14.64 -13.30
N GLU A 76 17.78 -15.57 -13.63
CA GLU A 76 16.32 -15.32 -13.73
C GLU A 76 15.70 -14.87 -12.41
N ASN A 77 16.13 -15.41 -11.27
CA ASN A 77 15.63 -14.97 -9.96
C ASN A 77 16.19 -13.60 -9.57
N ILE A 78 17.42 -13.27 -9.97
CA ILE A 78 18.01 -11.94 -9.78
C ILE A 78 17.30 -10.92 -10.67
N TYR A 79 17.05 -11.24 -11.95
CA TYR A 79 16.28 -10.39 -12.85
C TYR A 79 14.84 -10.21 -12.36
N ARG A 80 14.17 -11.26 -11.87
CA ARG A 80 12.85 -11.14 -11.26
C ARG A 80 12.86 -10.24 -10.02
N LEU A 81 13.86 -10.35 -9.14
CA LEU A 81 14.01 -9.47 -7.98
C LEU A 81 14.30 -8.01 -8.37
N ILE A 82 15.06 -7.78 -9.44
CA ILE A 82 15.33 -6.45 -9.99
C ILE A 82 14.07 -5.87 -10.64
N ASP A 83 13.32 -6.67 -11.39
CA ASP A 83 12.03 -6.28 -11.97
C ASP A 83 11.00 -5.98 -10.88
N ASP A 84 10.88 -6.84 -9.86
CA ASP A 84 9.97 -6.61 -8.73
C ASP A 84 10.37 -5.34 -7.94
N ALA A 85 11.67 -5.05 -7.80
CA ALA A 85 12.16 -3.82 -7.18
C ALA A 85 11.91 -2.59 -8.07
N ALA A 86 12.06 -2.70 -9.39
CA ALA A 86 11.79 -1.62 -10.33
C ALA A 86 10.28 -1.31 -10.45
N VAL A 87 9.44 -2.35 -10.46
CA VAL A 87 7.98 -2.25 -10.39
C VAL A 87 7.56 -1.68 -9.03
N GLY A 88 8.21 -2.10 -7.94
CA GLY A 88 8.03 -1.55 -6.61
C GLY A 88 8.31 -0.05 -6.57
N GLN A 89 9.48 0.38 -7.06
CA GLN A 89 9.85 1.81 -7.13
C GLN A 89 8.91 2.64 -8.02
N GLN A 90 8.46 2.09 -9.16
CA GLN A 90 7.46 2.77 -9.99
C GLN A 90 6.11 2.88 -9.29
N SER A 91 5.68 1.85 -8.57
CA SER A 91 4.43 1.90 -7.80
C SER A 91 4.50 2.88 -6.64
N ASP A 92 5.64 2.95 -5.93
CA ASP A 92 5.84 3.90 -4.83
C ASP A 92 5.85 5.35 -5.34
N ASN A 93 6.46 5.61 -6.49
CA ASN A 93 6.46 6.93 -7.12
C ASN A 93 5.04 7.36 -7.55
N THR A 94 4.27 6.44 -8.13
CA THR A 94 2.87 6.64 -8.48
C THR A 94 2.01 7.02 -7.26
N LEU A 95 2.14 6.28 -6.15
CA LEU A 95 1.39 6.55 -4.93
C LEU A 95 1.76 7.90 -4.29
N LEU A 96 3.06 8.22 -4.24
CA LEU A 96 3.54 9.50 -3.71
C LEU A 96 2.99 10.66 -4.54
N LYS A 97 3.10 10.58 -5.87
CA LYS A 97 2.59 11.62 -6.77
C LYS A 97 1.08 11.81 -6.67
N ALA A 98 0.32 10.72 -6.52
CA ALA A 98 -1.11 10.79 -6.30
C ALA A 98 -1.45 11.49 -4.98
N ARG A 99 -0.75 11.17 -3.89
CA ARG A 99 -0.92 11.83 -2.59
C ARG A 99 -0.56 13.31 -2.64
N GLU A 100 0.53 13.68 -3.30
CA GLU A 100 0.91 15.09 -3.48
C GLU A 100 -0.19 15.87 -4.20
N LEU A 101 -0.74 15.32 -5.29
CA LEU A 101 -1.85 15.94 -5.99
C LEU A 101 -3.08 16.04 -5.07
N LEU A 102 -3.50 14.97 -4.42
CA LEU A 102 -4.66 15.03 -3.51
C LEU A 102 -4.46 16.04 -2.37
N GLN A 103 -3.25 16.15 -1.82
CA GLN A 103 -2.91 17.13 -0.79
C GLN A 103 -3.02 18.58 -1.31
N ILE A 104 -2.49 18.86 -2.50
CA ILE A 104 -2.64 20.18 -3.14
C ILE A 104 -4.13 20.49 -3.39
N GLY A 105 -4.90 19.48 -3.82
CA GLY A 105 -6.34 19.63 -4.04
C GLY A 105 -7.09 19.98 -2.76
N LEU A 106 -6.76 19.32 -1.65
CA LEU A 106 -7.31 19.64 -0.34
C LEU A 106 -7.01 21.07 0.09
N GLN A 107 -5.80 21.58 -0.17
CA GLN A 107 -5.45 22.97 0.13
C GLN A 107 -6.32 23.96 -0.64
N HIS A 108 -6.59 23.70 -1.92
CA HIS A 108 -7.49 24.54 -2.72
C HIS A 108 -8.92 24.54 -2.16
N LEU A 109 -9.44 23.38 -1.75
CA LEU A 109 -10.77 23.30 -1.13
C LEU A 109 -10.82 24.01 0.23
N GLU A 110 -9.75 23.94 1.03
CA GLU A 110 -9.66 24.66 2.29
C GLU A 110 -9.62 26.18 2.09
N GLN A 111 -8.89 26.64 1.07
CA GLN A 111 -8.92 28.05 0.66
C GLN A 111 -10.30 28.47 0.17
N ALA A 112 -10.97 27.68 -0.67
CA ALA A 112 -12.33 27.96 -1.15
C ALA A 112 -13.34 28.09 0.00
N LEU A 113 -13.19 27.28 1.07
CA LEU A 113 -14.04 27.39 2.26
C LEU A 113 -13.75 28.61 3.12
N HIS A 114 -12.49 29.07 3.13
CA HIS A 114 -12.06 30.26 3.86
C HIS A 114 -12.50 31.55 3.14
N GLU A 115 -12.29 31.59 1.83
CA GLU A 115 -12.61 32.69 0.92
C GLU A 115 -14.08 32.63 0.43
N PHE A 116 -14.91 31.75 0.99
CA PHE A 116 -16.28 31.51 0.54
C PHE A 116 -17.14 32.76 0.28
N PRO A 117 -17.05 33.85 1.08
CA PRO A 117 -17.80 35.09 0.82
C PRO A 117 -17.43 35.79 -0.50
N ASP A 118 -16.23 35.55 -1.02
CA ASP A 118 -15.78 36.06 -2.31
C ASP A 118 -16.00 34.98 -3.38
N GLU A 119 -17.00 35.20 -4.23
CA GLU A 119 -17.36 34.27 -5.28
C GLU A 119 -16.25 34.08 -6.31
N ILE A 120 -15.56 35.14 -6.71
CA ILE A 120 -14.52 35.06 -7.75
C ILE A 120 -13.34 34.25 -7.23
N GLU A 121 -12.87 34.54 -6.02
CA GLU A 121 -11.77 33.79 -5.40
C GLU A 121 -12.17 32.33 -5.15
N ARG A 122 -13.38 32.08 -4.63
CA ARG A 122 -13.89 30.70 -4.41
C ARG A 122 -13.91 29.88 -5.70
N GLU A 123 -14.47 30.40 -6.78
CA GLU A 123 -14.52 29.70 -8.07
C GLU A 123 -13.09 29.49 -8.63
N ALA A 124 -12.20 30.47 -8.50
CA ALA A 124 -10.80 30.32 -8.92
C ALA A 124 -10.09 29.18 -8.16
N LYS A 125 -10.36 29.00 -6.86
CA LYS A 125 -9.83 27.84 -6.11
C LYS A 125 -10.43 26.51 -6.57
N LEU A 126 -11.71 26.49 -6.93
CA LEU A 126 -12.37 25.28 -7.41
C LEU A 126 -11.87 24.88 -8.80
N ASP A 127 -11.55 25.84 -9.67
CA ASP A 127 -10.87 25.58 -10.94
C ASP A 127 -9.47 24.96 -10.73
N LEU A 128 -8.71 25.47 -9.77
CA LEU A 128 -7.41 24.89 -9.40
C LEU A 128 -7.58 23.47 -8.86
N PHE A 129 -8.58 23.24 -8.01
CA PHE A 129 -8.93 21.91 -7.53
C PHE A 129 -9.28 20.95 -8.68
N PHE A 130 -10.17 21.36 -9.59
CA PHE A 130 -10.58 20.58 -10.75
C PHE A 130 -9.39 20.18 -11.63
N ASN A 131 -8.53 21.15 -11.98
CA ASN A 131 -7.34 20.89 -12.77
C ASN A 131 -6.40 19.91 -12.07
N ASN A 132 -6.32 19.98 -10.75
CA ASN A 132 -5.46 19.12 -9.97
C ASN A 132 -5.99 17.69 -9.85
N ILE A 133 -7.31 17.50 -9.69
CA ILE A 133 -7.95 16.18 -9.77
C ILE A 133 -7.83 15.59 -11.17
N ARG A 134 -7.99 16.40 -12.23
CA ARG A 134 -7.81 15.95 -13.62
C ARG A 134 -6.41 15.39 -13.87
N ARG A 135 -5.37 15.88 -13.20
CA ARG A 135 -4.00 15.33 -13.33
C ARG A 135 -3.86 13.92 -12.77
N LEU A 136 -4.75 13.48 -11.86
CA LEU A 136 -4.75 12.12 -11.35
C LEU A 136 -5.11 11.11 -12.44
N THR A 137 -5.94 11.47 -13.43
CA THR A 137 -6.32 10.54 -14.52
C THR A 137 -5.16 10.22 -15.46
N LEU A 138 -4.06 10.97 -15.39
CA LEU A 138 -2.83 10.70 -16.14
C LEU A 138 -1.89 9.70 -15.45
N ILE A 139 -2.24 9.28 -14.23
CA ILE A 139 -1.44 8.35 -13.44
C ILE A 139 -2.05 6.95 -13.61
N PRO A 140 -1.27 5.94 -14.02
CA PRO A 140 -1.78 4.58 -14.20
C PRO A 140 -1.97 3.91 -12.84
N PHE A 141 -3.21 3.85 -12.35
CA PHE A 141 -3.53 3.16 -11.12
C PHE A 141 -3.86 1.68 -11.37
N LYS A 142 -3.62 0.84 -10.35
CA LYS A 142 -4.05 -0.57 -10.37
C LYS A 142 -5.43 -0.78 -9.74
N SER A 143 -6.02 0.29 -9.20
CA SER A 143 -7.28 0.26 -8.47
C SER A 143 -8.37 0.91 -9.30
N ARG A 144 -9.18 0.09 -9.98
CA ARG A 144 -10.30 0.58 -10.79
C ARG A 144 -11.28 1.41 -9.97
N ASN A 145 -11.60 0.97 -8.75
CA ASN A 145 -12.48 1.70 -7.83
C ASN A 145 -11.96 3.11 -7.51
N PHE A 146 -10.63 3.28 -7.44
CA PHE A 146 -10.04 4.60 -7.22
C PHE A 146 -10.15 5.48 -8.47
N GLU A 147 -9.97 4.91 -9.66
CA GLU A 147 -10.20 5.61 -10.93
C GLU A 147 -11.68 6.02 -11.10
N ASP A 148 -12.61 5.14 -10.69
CA ASP A 148 -14.05 5.42 -10.69
C ASP A 148 -14.39 6.54 -9.67
N ALA A 149 -13.76 6.56 -8.50
CA ALA A 149 -13.91 7.63 -7.52
C ALA A 149 -13.38 8.99 -8.02
N ILE A 150 -12.23 9.00 -8.72
CA ILE A 150 -11.72 10.20 -9.41
C ILE A 150 -12.72 10.66 -10.47
N THR A 151 -13.29 9.72 -11.22
CA THR A 151 -14.27 10.02 -12.26
C THR A 151 -15.53 10.65 -11.66
N ALA A 152 -16.05 10.12 -10.55
CA ALA A 152 -17.18 10.69 -9.83
C ALA A 152 -16.89 12.14 -9.37
N LEU A 153 -15.69 12.42 -8.84
CA LEU A 153 -15.29 13.80 -8.50
C LEU A 153 -15.29 14.73 -9.72
N LEU A 154 -14.77 14.26 -10.86
CA LEU A 154 -14.73 15.08 -12.08
C LEU A 154 -16.14 15.36 -12.62
N VAL A 155 -17.04 14.38 -12.58
CA VAL A 155 -18.45 14.55 -12.97
C VAL A 155 -19.15 15.56 -12.05
N ALA A 156 -18.98 15.40 -10.73
CA ALA A 156 -19.52 16.34 -9.74
C ALA A 156 -19.10 17.78 -10.01
N LEU A 157 -17.82 17.98 -10.35
CA LEU A 157 -17.27 19.30 -10.64
C LEU A 157 -17.79 19.89 -11.96
N GLN A 158 -17.90 19.07 -13.02
CA GLN A 158 -18.41 19.52 -14.32
C GLN A 158 -19.90 19.89 -14.25
N GLY A 159 -20.69 19.16 -13.48
CA GLY A 159 -22.12 19.39 -13.35
C GLY A 159 -22.52 20.67 -12.60
N THR A 160 -21.60 21.23 -11.81
CA THR A 160 -21.93 22.31 -10.86
C THR A 160 -21.61 23.71 -11.41
N VAL A 161 -21.02 23.79 -12.61
CA VAL A 161 -20.60 25.07 -13.23
C VAL A 161 -21.75 26.06 -13.40
N THR A 162 -22.98 25.60 -13.57
CA THR A 162 -24.15 26.47 -13.82
C THR A 162 -24.89 26.94 -12.57
N GLU A 163 -24.80 26.21 -11.46
CA GLU A 163 -25.56 26.51 -10.23
C GLU A 163 -24.68 27.09 -9.11
N GLY A 164 -23.35 27.07 -9.30
CA GLY A 164 -22.38 27.49 -8.30
C GLY A 164 -22.22 26.49 -7.15
N TYR A 165 -21.15 26.65 -6.37
CA TYR A 165 -20.85 25.74 -5.28
C TYR A 165 -21.36 26.26 -3.94
N SER A 166 -22.29 25.53 -3.33
CA SER A 166 -22.65 25.73 -1.94
C SER A 166 -21.50 25.33 -1.01
N ARG A 167 -21.52 25.83 0.23
CA ARG A 167 -20.51 25.50 1.23
C ARG A 167 -20.50 24.00 1.52
N GLU A 168 -21.68 23.39 1.54
CA GLU A 168 -21.91 21.96 1.75
C GLU A 168 -21.29 21.13 0.64
N LYS A 169 -21.45 21.54 -0.62
CA LYS A 169 -20.82 20.90 -1.79
C LYS A 169 -19.29 20.92 -1.69
N ILE A 170 -18.70 22.05 -1.29
CA ILE A 170 -17.23 22.16 -1.12
C ILE A 170 -16.75 21.28 0.05
N ILE A 171 -17.51 21.22 1.15
CA ILE A 171 -17.22 20.31 2.28
C ILE A 171 -17.25 18.85 1.83
N ALA A 172 -18.23 18.47 1.01
CA ALA A 172 -18.36 17.12 0.48
C ALA A 172 -17.15 16.73 -0.38
N LEU A 173 -16.77 17.59 -1.34
CA LEU A 173 -15.57 17.41 -2.17
C LEU A 173 -14.30 17.23 -1.31
N ARG A 174 -14.17 18.02 -0.25
CA ARG A 174 -13.04 17.93 0.69
C ARG A 174 -13.01 16.61 1.41
N ASN A 175 -14.16 16.16 1.92
CA ASN A 175 -14.26 14.90 2.65
C ASN A 175 -13.96 13.70 1.76
N VAL A 176 -14.52 13.67 0.55
CA VAL A 176 -14.26 12.61 -0.42
C VAL A 176 -12.77 12.61 -0.81
N THR A 177 -12.18 13.78 -1.07
CA THR A 177 -10.74 13.87 -1.41
C THR A 177 -9.84 13.33 -0.29
N LYS A 178 -10.20 13.54 0.99
CA LYS A 178 -9.50 12.92 2.13
C LYS A 178 -9.60 11.40 2.11
N VAL A 179 -10.81 10.88 1.87
CA VAL A 179 -11.04 9.43 1.76
C VAL A 179 -10.17 8.84 0.64
N LEU A 180 -10.10 9.49 -0.52
CA LEU A 180 -9.24 9.05 -1.63
C LEU A 180 -7.75 9.03 -1.23
N MET A 181 -7.27 10.05 -0.53
CA MET A 181 -5.86 10.15 -0.11
C MET A 181 -5.44 9.00 0.80
N ASP A 182 -6.35 8.57 1.68
CA ASP A 182 -6.14 7.47 2.61
C ASP A 182 -6.39 6.09 1.97
N ASN A 183 -7.12 6.03 0.85
CA ASN A 183 -7.61 4.80 0.23
C ASN A 183 -7.30 4.72 -1.28
N ILE A 184 -6.03 4.84 -1.67
CA ILE A 184 -5.63 4.71 -3.09
C ILE A 184 -5.91 3.28 -3.62
N PHE A 185 -5.77 2.27 -2.76
CA PHE A 185 -6.27 0.93 -3.02
C PHE A 185 -7.65 0.82 -2.39
N MET A 186 -8.68 1.14 -3.18
CA MET A 186 -10.04 1.38 -2.70
C MET A 186 -10.91 0.12 -2.82
N SER A 187 -11.60 -0.25 -1.75
CA SER A 187 -12.66 -1.26 -1.82
C SER A 187 -13.95 -0.68 -2.41
N GLU A 188 -14.82 -1.54 -2.91
CA GLU A 188 -16.13 -1.14 -3.44
C GLU A 188 -16.97 -0.40 -2.40
N GLU A 189 -17.02 -0.89 -1.16
CA GLU A 189 -17.72 -0.21 -0.05
C GLU A 189 -17.21 1.24 0.19
N VAL A 190 -15.91 1.50 0.01
CA VAL A 190 -15.36 2.85 0.18
C VAL A 190 -15.69 3.73 -1.03
N LEU A 191 -15.73 3.16 -2.24
CA LEU A 191 -16.20 3.85 -3.44
C LEU A 191 -17.66 4.27 -3.28
N ASP A 192 -18.54 3.35 -2.88
CA ASP A 192 -19.98 3.62 -2.69
C ASP A 192 -20.18 4.77 -1.70
N LYS A 193 -19.47 4.74 -0.56
CA LYS A 193 -19.50 5.85 0.41
C LYS A 193 -19.05 7.18 -0.17
N CYS A 194 -18.11 7.19 -1.12
CA CYS A 194 -17.70 8.41 -1.80
C CYS A 194 -18.79 8.92 -2.74
N ILE A 195 -19.42 8.03 -3.50
CA ILE A 195 -20.52 8.34 -4.43
C ILE A 195 -21.72 8.87 -3.64
N ASP A 196 -22.19 8.12 -2.65
CA ASP A 196 -23.30 8.49 -1.76
C ASP A 196 -23.06 9.88 -1.17
N LYS A 197 -21.83 10.16 -0.71
CA LYS A 197 -21.51 11.45 -0.09
C LYS A 197 -21.64 12.62 -1.06
N LEU A 198 -21.29 12.42 -2.32
CA LEU A 198 -21.44 13.43 -3.36
C LEU A 198 -22.93 13.63 -3.69
N GLU A 199 -23.68 12.56 -3.90
CA GLU A 199 -25.11 12.62 -4.22
C GLU A 199 -25.94 13.25 -3.10
N GLU A 200 -25.71 12.84 -1.85
CA GLU A 200 -26.33 13.42 -0.64
C GLU A 200 -26.09 14.93 -0.53
N SER A 201 -24.98 15.42 -1.10
CA SER A 201 -24.60 16.83 -1.08
C SER A 201 -25.16 17.61 -2.28
N GLY A 202 -25.98 16.96 -3.12
CA GLY A 202 -26.67 17.57 -4.25
C GLY A 202 -25.84 17.62 -5.53
N PHE A 203 -24.85 16.75 -5.70
CA PHE A 203 -24.20 16.54 -7.00
C PHE A 203 -25.01 15.55 -7.85
N ASP A 204 -25.26 15.90 -9.11
CA ASP A 204 -25.86 14.98 -10.07
C ASP A 204 -24.76 14.21 -10.81
N LEU A 205 -24.51 12.98 -10.37
CA LEU A 205 -23.52 12.10 -11.01
C LEU A 205 -24.06 11.38 -12.25
N SER A 206 -25.36 11.51 -12.54
CA SER A 206 -26.01 10.89 -13.70
C SER A 206 -25.83 11.71 -14.98
N LEU A 207 -25.28 12.93 -14.89
CA LEU A 207 -25.13 13.86 -16.01
C LEU A 207 -24.51 13.26 -17.29
N PRO A 208 -23.46 12.42 -17.23
CA PRO A 208 -22.89 11.81 -18.44
C PRO A 208 -23.87 10.91 -19.20
N PHE A 209 -24.92 10.43 -18.53
CA PHE A 209 -25.95 9.54 -19.09
C PHE A 209 -27.20 10.29 -19.55
N LYS A 210 -27.28 11.60 -19.33
CA LYS A 210 -28.45 12.39 -19.69
C LYS A 210 -28.60 12.44 -21.21
N GLY A 211 -29.69 11.86 -21.71
CA GLY A 211 -29.98 11.78 -23.15
C GLY A 211 -29.43 10.55 -23.86
N ILE A 212 -28.84 9.59 -23.12
CA ILE A 212 -28.55 8.26 -23.64
C ILE A 212 -29.82 7.41 -23.50
N ASP A 213 -30.33 6.91 -24.62
CA ASP A 213 -31.40 5.92 -24.61
C ASP A 213 -30.77 4.52 -24.42
N PHE A 214 -30.96 3.94 -23.24
CA PHE A 214 -30.45 2.61 -22.94
C PHE A 214 -31.17 1.50 -23.72
N TYR A 215 -32.29 1.79 -24.37
CA TYR A 215 -32.94 0.86 -25.28
C TYR A 215 -32.16 0.64 -26.59
N ASP A 216 -31.22 1.53 -26.95
CA ASP A 216 -30.34 1.35 -28.11
C ASP A 216 -29.08 0.51 -27.79
N LEU A 217 -28.88 0.13 -26.52
CA LEU A 217 -27.70 -0.60 -26.02
C LEU A 217 -27.99 -2.06 -25.62
N LEU A 218 -29.24 -2.50 -25.69
CA LEU A 218 -29.72 -3.86 -25.41
C LEU A 218 -30.20 -4.54 -26.69
#